data_AF-A0A6H5JJB1-F1
#
_entry.id   AF-A0A6H5JJB1-F1
#
_cell.length_a   1.000
_cell.length_b   1.000
_cell.length_c   1.000
_cell.angle_alpha   90.00
_cell.angle_beta   90.00
_cell.angle_gamma   90.00
#
_symmetry.space_group_name_H-M   'P 1'
#
loop_
_entity.id
_entity.type
_entity.pdbx_description
1 polymer ?
#
loop_
_entity_poly.entity_id
_entity_poly.type
_entity_poly.pdbx_seq_one_letter_code
_entity_poly.pdbx_strand_id
1 'polypeptide(L)' 'MGVFEFDKFAAGTFAVASCLADLTSKGAITIIGGGDSVAAVEKANLADKMSHISTGGGASLELLEGKELPGVNAIEERS' A
#
# COMPACT_ATOMS: atom_id res chain seq x y z
N MET A 1 -10.74 8.17 5.99
CA MET A 1 -10.66 6.71 5.97
C MET A 1 -12.04 6.16 6.32
N GLY A 2 -12.49 5.12 5.62
CA GLY A 2 -13.83 4.56 5.79
C GLY A 2 -14.20 3.62 4.63
N VAL A 3 -15.48 3.26 4.54
CA VAL A 3 -16.05 2.36 3.53
C VAL A 3 -16.11 3.06 2.17
N PHE A 4 -14.97 3.07 1.46
CA PHE A 4 -14.75 3.82 0.22
C PHE A 4 -15.51 3.25 -0.99
N GLU A 5 -16.09 2.07 -0.83
CA GLU A 5 -17.02 1.44 -1.74
C GLU A 5 -18.30 2.27 -1.89
N PHE A 6 -18.70 3.00 -0.84
CA PHE A 6 -19.79 3.98 -0.89
C PHE A 6 -19.25 5.39 -1.05
N ASP A 7 -19.59 6.06 -2.15
CA ASP A 7 -19.03 7.38 -2.48
C ASP A 7 -19.28 8.44 -1.39
N LYS A 8 -20.40 8.33 -0.66
CA LYS A 8 -20.72 9.20 0.50
C LYS A 8 -19.68 9.14 1.62
N PHE A 9 -18.92 8.05 1.71
CA PHE A 9 -17.91 7.81 2.75
C PHE A 9 -16.48 7.70 2.19
N ALA A 10 -16.32 7.81 0.87
CA ALA A 10 -15.03 7.64 0.19
C ALA A 10 -14.10 8.86 0.27
N ALA A 11 -14.64 10.06 0.51
CA ALA A 11 -13.88 11.31 0.49
C ALA A 11 -12.66 11.28 1.42
N GLY A 12 -12.84 10.79 2.64
CA GLY A 12 -11.74 10.67 3.59
C GLY A 12 -10.71 9.60 3.20
N THR A 13 -11.05 8.64 2.34
CA THR A 13 -10.11 7.64 1.83
C THR A 13 -9.27 8.20 0.69
N PHE A 14 -9.91 8.89 -0.25
CA PHE A 14 -9.22 9.54 -1.37
C PHE A 14 -8.35 10.72 -0.94
N ALA A 15 -8.73 11.44 0.12
CA ALA A 15 -7.90 12.49 0.70
C ALA A 15 -6.56 11.93 1.22
N VAL A 16 -6.57 10.77 1.89
CA VAL A 16 -5.35 10.11 2.36
C VAL A 16 -4.52 9.63 1.17
N ALA A 17 -5.14 8.98 0.18
CA ALA A 17 -4.43 8.55 -1.03
C ALA A 17 -3.75 9.72 -1.76
N SER A 18 -4.44 10.87 -1.86
CA SER A 18 -3.88 12.09 -2.48
C SER A 18 -2.69 12.63 -1.68
N CYS A 19 -2.80 12.68 -0.35
CA CYS A 19 -1.72 13.09 0.54
C CYS A 19 -0.47 12.21 0.37
N LEU A 20 -0.65 10.89 0.27
CA LEU A 20 0.45 9.96 0.05
C LEU A 20 1.13 10.21 -1.31
N ALA A 21 0.35 10.36 -2.39
CA ALA A 21 0.90 10.70 -3.71
C ALA A 21 1.72 12.00 -3.69
N ASP A 22 1.23 13.02 -2.99
CA ASP A 22 1.95 14.29 -2.85
C ASP A 22 3.26 14.13 -2.08
N LEU A 23 3.27 13.33 -1.02
CA LEU A 23 4.48 13.02 -0.26
C LEU A 23 5.48 12.22 -1.11
N THR A 24 5.01 11.28 -1.94
CA THR A 24 5.88 10.56 -2.88
C THR A 24 6.57 11.50 -3.85
N SER A 25 5.84 12.47 -4.40
CA SER A 25 6.43 13.48 -5.29
C SER A 25 7.50 14.34 -4.60
N LYS A 26 7.45 14.43 -3.26
CA LYS A 26 8.42 15.15 -2.42
C LYS A 26 9.59 14.26 -1.94
N GLY A 27 9.66 13.00 -2.40
CA GLY A 27 10.75 12.08 -2.10
C GLY A 27 10.49 11.14 -0.92
N ALA A 28 9.29 11.12 -0.34
CA ALA A 28 8.94 10.11 0.65
C ALA A 28 8.69 8.75 -0.03
N ILE A 29 9.15 7.66 0.58
CA ILE A 29 8.80 6.30 0.14
C ILE A 29 7.39 6.00 0.67
N THR A 30 6.46 5.71 -0.24
CA THR A 30 5.09 5.30 0.12
C THR A 30 4.85 3.85 -0.28
N ILE A 31 4.37 3.07 0.69
CA ILE A 31 4.09 1.65 0.51
C ILE A 31 2.61 1.44 0.79
N ILE A 32 1.87 0.98 -0.22
CA ILE A 32 0.46 0.60 -0.09
C ILE A 32 0.39 -0.91 0.11
N GLY A 33 -0.22 -1.36 1.20
CA GLY A 33 -0.39 -2.78 1.52
C GLY A 33 -1.85 -3.15 1.76
N GLY A 34 -2.25 -4.31 1.25
CA GLY A 34 -3.59 -4.88 1.44
C GLY A 34 -4.54 -4.60 0.29
N GLY A 35 -5.36 -5.61 -0.07
CA GLY A 35 -6.23 -5.57 -1.26
C GLY A 35 -7.16 -4.37 -1.30
N ASP A 36 -7.81 -4.03 -0.17
CA ASP A 36 -8.74 -2.89 -0.11
C ASP A 36 -8.01 -1.55 -0.26
N SER A 37 -6.83 -1.42 0.34
CA SER A 37 -5.98 -0.23 0.18
C SER A 37 -5.53 -0.06 -1.27
N VAL A 38 -5.17 -1.16 -1.95
CA VAL A 38 -4.83 -1.17 -3.38
C VAL A 38 -6.03 -0.74 -4.22
N ALA A 39 -7.20 -1.34 -4.00
CA ALA A 39 -8.42 -0.98 -4.71
C ALA A 39 -8.81 0.49 -4.48
N ALA A 40 -8.56 1.04 -3.29
CA ALA A 40 -8.82 2.44 -3.00
C ALA A 40 -7.91 3.41 -3.77
N VAL A 41 -6.60 3.11 -3.89
CA VAL A 41 -5.68 3.96 -4.67
C VAL A 41 -5.89 3.82 -6.18
N GLU A 42 -6.30 2.65 -6.65
CA GLU A 42 -6.72 2.44 -8.05
C GLU A 42 -8.01 3.20 -8.37
N LYS A 43 -9.05 3.11 -7.53
CA LYS A 43 -10.30 3.89 -7.69
C LYS A 43 -10.03 5.39 -7.67
N ALA A 44 -9.00 5.83 -6.95
CA ALA A 44 -8.54 7.23 -6.93
C ALA A 44 -7.69 7.64 -8.15
N ASN A 45 -7.29 6.71 -9.03
CA ASN A 45 -6.33 6.90 -10.13
C ASN A 45 -4.97 7.44 -9.66
N LEU A 46 -4.50 6.96 -8.50
CA LEU A 46 -3.23 7.37 -7.89
C LEU A 46 -2.21 6.25 -7.78
N ALA A 47 -2.52 5.04 -8.26
CA ALA A 47 -1.65 3.87 -8.16
C ALA A 47 -0.23 4.15 -8.69
N ASP A 48 -0.11 4.73 -9.87
CA ASP A 48 1.18 5.06 -10.51
C ASP A 48 1.99 6.14 -9.79
N LYS A 49 1.39 6.81 -8.80
CA LYS A 49 2.04 7.84 -7.98
C LYS A 49 2.56 7.31 -6.65
N MET A 50 2.40 6.02 -6.37
CA MET A 50 2.91 5.37 -5.15
C MET A 50 4.28 4.77 -5.41
N SER A 51 5.14 4.70 -4.39
CA SER A 51 6.48 4.10 -4.57
C SER A 51 6.42 2.57 -4.69
N HIS A 52 5.52 1.92 -3.94
CA HIS A 52 5.31 0.48 -4.01
C HIS A 52 3.86 0.12 -3.68
N ILE A 53 3.30 -0.80 -4.46
CA ILE A 53 1.99 -1.40 -4.22
C ILE A 53 2.19 -2.88 -3.97
N SER A 54 1.93 -3.31 -2.73
CA SER A 54 2.03 -4.71 -2.33
C SER A 54 0.66 -5.39 -2.38
N THR A 55 0.61 -6.50 -3.12
CA THR A 55 -0.50 -7.47 -3.09
C THR A 55 -0.33 -8.51 -1.99
N GLY A 56 0.77 -8.46 -1.23
CA GLY A 56 1.11 -9.41 -0.17
C GLY A 56 0.29 -9.30 1.10
N GLY A 57 -0.60 -8.30 1.22
CA GLY A 57 -1.56 -8.15 2.32
C GLY A 57 -0.98 -8.46 3.70
N GLY A 58 -1.42 -9.57 4.30
CA GLY A 58 -0.95 -10.05 5.60
C GLY A 58 0.54 -10.39 5.65
N ALA A 59 1.10 -11.00 4.60
CA ALA A 59 2.52 -11.32 4.55
C ALA A 59 3.39 -10.04 4.55
N SER A 60 2.93 -8.96 3.91
CA SER A 60 3.63 -7.66 3.98
C SER A 60 3.56 -7.04 5.36
N LEU A 61 2.45 -7.19 6.08
CA LEU A 61 2.34 -6.76 7.46
C LEU A 61 3.25 -7.57 8.39
N GLU A 62 3.27 -8.91 8.24
CA GLU A 62 4.16 -9.78 9.01
C GLU A 62 5.65 -9.44 8.78
N LEU A 63 6.01 -9.12 7.53
CA LEU A 63 7.34 -8.62 7.20
C LEU A 63 7.66 -7.30 7.92
N LEU A 64 6.72 -6.35 7.92
CA LEU A 64 6.89 -5.05 8.60
C LEU A 64 6.88 -5.17 10.13
N GLU A 65 6.22 -6.19 10.67
CA GLU A 65 6.29 -6.57 12.09
C GLU A 65 7.63 -7.21 12.48
N GLY A 66 8.51 -7.50 11.51
CA GLY A 66 9.81 -8.12 11.74
C GLY A 66 9.75 -9.63 11.92
N LYS A 67 8.64 -10.28 11.55
CA LYS A 67 8.53 -11.74 11.56
C LYS A 67 9.31 -12.32 10.39
N GLU A 68 9.91 -13.47 10.62
CA GLU A 68 10.49 -14.25 9.53
C GLU A 68 9.38 -14.81 8.65
N LEU A 69 9.46 -14.54 7.35
CA LEU A 69 8.60 -15.15 6.35
C LEU A 69 9.28 -16.43 5.84
N PRO A 70 8.70 -17.63 6.05
CA PRO A 70 9.34 -18.90 5.68
C PRO A 70 9.73 -18.98 4.20
N GLY A 71 8.91 -18.41 3.32
CA GLY A 71 9.18 -18.36 1.87
C GLY A 71 10.32 -17.43 1.49
N VAL A 72 10.59 -16.38 2.28
CA VAL A 72 11.72 -15.47 2.05
C VAL A 72 13.02 -16.09 2.58
N ASN A 73 12.96 -16.74 3.75
CA ASN A 73 14.12 -17.43 4.33
C ASN A 73 14.64 -18.60 3.49
N ALA A 74 13.78 -19.20 2.66
CA ALA A 74 14.16 -20.30 1.77
C ALA A 74 14.96 -19.83 0.53
N ILE A 75 15.09 -18.52 0.30
CA ILE A 75 15.80 -17.94 -0.85
C ILE A 75 17.31 -17.88 -0.53
N GLU A 76 18.15 -18.42 -1.41
CA GLU A 76 19.60 -18.30 -1.29
C GLU A 76 20.06 -16.85 -1.48
N GLU A 77 20.97 -16.37 -0.63
CA GLU A 77 21.57 -15.05 -0.81
C GLU A 77 22.37 -14.99 -2.10
N ARG A 78 22.25 -13.85 -2.78
CA ARG A 78 22.97 -13.60 -4.03
C ARG A 78 24.47 -13.46 -3.73
N SER A 79 25.26 -14.38 -4.28
CA SER A 79 26.73 -14.44 -4.15
C SER A 79 27.46 -13.30 -4.86
#